data_AF-A0A938KVS0-F1
#
_entry.id   AF-A0A938KVS0-F1
#
_cell.length_a   1.000
_cell.length_b   1.000
_cell.length_c   1.000
_cell.angle_alpha   90.00
_cell.angle_beta   90.00
_cell.angle_gamma   90.00
#
_symmetry.space_group_name_H-M   'P 1'
#
loop_
_entity.id
_entity.type
_entity.pdbx_description
1 polymer ?
#
loop_
_entity_poly.entity_id
_entity_poly.type
_entity_poly.pdbx_seq_one_letter_code
_entity_poly.pdbx_strand_id
1 'polypeptide(L)'
;MSKPLLHLVFGGRVADPRQADFVDVGNLHVVGIFPNYATALKAWRGASQARVDEADWKYVVVHIHRLLEPTPLQRMLEPDRRDQATPPTKPKAKPKTKKKAKKRSSRR
;
A
#
# COMPACT_ATOMS: atom_id res chain seq x y z
N MET A 1 -13.17 -9.84 -8.06
CA MET A 1 -12.61 -10.20 -6.74
C MET A 1 -12.78 -9.00 -5.82
N SER A 2 -13.36 -9.18 -4.64
CA SER A 2 -13.56 -8.11 -3.64
C SER A 2 -12.20 -7.63 -3.14
N LYS A 3 -11.89 -6.34 -3.35
CA LYS A 3 -10.64 -5.73 -2.87
C LYS A 3 -10.65 -5.76 -1.33
N PRO A 4 -9.57 -6.23 -0.66
CA PRO A 4 -9.47 -6.16 0.79
C PRO A 4 -9.37 -4.68 1.21
N LEU A 5 -10.41 -4.19 1.89
CA LEU A 5 -10.46 -2.81 2.38
C LEU A 5 -9.75 -2.76 3.74
N LEU A 6 -8.51 -2.30 3.74
CA LEU A 6 -7.74 -2.13 4.96
C LEU A 6 -8.20 -0.87 5.72
N HIS A 7 -8.33 -1.02 7.04
CA HIS A 7 -8.71 0.03 7.97
C HIS A 7 -7.65 0.15 9.06
N LEU A 8 -7.13 1.35 9.29
CA LEU A 8 -6.21 1.66 10.37
C LEU A 8 -6.97 2.38 11.48
N VAL A 9 -6.76 1.94 12.72
CA VAL A 9 -7.27 2.63 13.90
C VAL A 9 -6.09 3.18 14.69
N PHE A 10 -6.10 4.49 14.91
CA PHE A 10 -5.13 5.17 15.75
C PHE A 10 -5.80 6.31 16.50
N GLY A 11 -5.16 6.78 17.56
CA GLY A 11 -5.57 7.96 18.28
C GLY A 11 -4.40 8.66 18.92
N GLY A 12 -4.67 9.84 19.45
CA GLY A 12 -3.64 10.65 20.10
C GLY A 12 -4.26 11.90 20.71
N ARG A 13 -3.38 12.73 21.26
CA ARG A 13 -3.78 14.01 21.84
C ARG A 13 -4.10 15.04 20.75
N VAL A 14 -5.22 15.72 20.91
CA VAL A 14 -5.74 16.76 20.01
C VAL A 14 -5.94 18.08 20.76
N ALA A 15 -5.80 19.20 20.05
CA ALA A 15 -6.01 20.53 20.64
C ALA A 15 -7.50 20.83 20.82
N ASP A 16 -8.32 20.33 19.89
CA ASP A 16 -9.77 20.41 19.94
C ASP A 16 -10.35 19.01 19.64
N PRO A 17 -11.12 18.42 20.57
CA PRO A 17 -11.77 17.12 20.34
C PRO A 17 -12.74 17.11 19.16
N ARG A 18 -13.19 18.28 18.68
CA ARG A 18 -14.05 18.40 17.49
C ARG A 18 -13.26 18.24 16.19
N GLN A 19 -12.01 18.71 16.16
CA GLN A 19 -11.14 18.63 14.99
C GLN A 19 -10.24 17.39 15.02
N ALA A 20 -9.47 17.17 13.96
CA ALA A 20 -8.49 16.10 13.85
C ALA A 20 -7.05 16.66 13.88
N ASP A 21 -6.84 17.74 14.64
CA ASP A 21 -5.55 18.39 14.81
C ASP A 21 -4.80 17.77 15.98
N PHE A 22 -3.96 16.79 15.67
CA PHE A 22 -3.12 16.10 16.65
C PHE A 22 -1.97 17.00 17.08
N VAL A 23 -1.86 17.24 18.39
CA VAL A 23 -0.82 18.11 18.97
C VAL A 23 0.51 17.36 19.05
N ASP A 24 0.45 16.07 19.33
CA ASP A 24 1.62 15.22 19.48
C ASP A 24 1.56 14.06 18.49
N VAL A 25 2.28 14.22 17.38
CA VAL A 25 2.41 13.21 16.32
C VAL A 25 3.42 12.12 16.71
N GLY A 26 4.31 12.39 17.67
CA GLY A 26 5.31 11.44 18.16
C GLY A 26 4.72 10.40 19.10
N ASN A 27 3.74 10.78 19.92
CA ASN A 27 3.06 9.89 20.86
C ASN A 27 1.67 9.45 20.38
N LEU A 28 1.54 9.11 19.10
CA LEU A 28 0.31 8.51 18.58
C LEU A 28 0.16 7.07 19.08
N HIS A 29 -1.02 6.77 19.60
CA HIS A 29 -1.41 5.43 19.99
C HIS A 29 -2.03 4.69 18.81
N VAL A 30 -1.28 3.73 18.26
CA VAL A 30 -1.75 2.87 17.17
C VAL A 30 -2.41 1.62 17.74
N VAL A 31 -3.71 1.46 17.52
CA VAL A 31 -4.47 0.30 18.00
C VAL A 31 -4.22 -0.93 17.11
N GLY A 32 -4.16 -0.71 15.79
CA GLY A 32 -3.86 -1.77 14.83
C GLY A 32 -4.51 -1.58 13.45
N ILE A 33 -4.24 -2.55 12.57
CA ILE A 33 -4.77 -2.60 11.20
C ILE A 33 -5.77 -3.76 11.10
N PHE A 34 -6.92 -3.50 10.49
CA PHE A 34 -8.03 -4.42 10.43
C PHE A 34 -8.51 -4.66 8.98
N PRO A 35 -8.95 -5.89 8.64
CA PRO A 35 -9.35 -6.28 7.29
C PRO A 35 -10.78 -5.84 6.92
N ASN A 36 -11.58 -5.37 7.88
CA ASN A 36 -12.95 -4.92 7.64
C ASN A 36 -13.35 -3.77 8.59
N TYR A 37 -14.35 -2.99 8.18
CA TYR A 37 -14.81 -1.84 8.96
C TYR A 37 -15.41 -2.22 10.31
N ALA A 38 -16.14 -3.35 10.39
CA ALA A 38 -16.81 -3.77 11.62
C ALA A 38 -15.82 -4.08 12.76
N THR A 39 -14.72 -4.76 12.44
CA THR A 39 -13.64 -5.07 13.39
C THR A 39 -12.85 -3.81 13.78
N ALA A 40 -12.59 -2.92 12.82
CA ALA A 40 -11.99 -1.62 13.09
C ALA A 40 -12.87 -0.77 14.03
N LEU A 41 -14.18 -0.72 13.79
CA LEU A 41 -15.14 0.02 14.62
C LEU A 41 -15.20 -0.53 16.04
N LYS A 42 -15.16 -1.86 16.20
CA LYS A 42 -15.11 -2.50 17.52
C LYS A 42 -13.84 -2.11 18.28
N ALA A 43 -12.68 -2.16 17.61
CA ALA A 43 -11.41 -1.78 18.20
C ALA A 43 -11.38 -0.28 18.58
N TRP A 44 -11.84 0.59 17.67
CA TRP A 44 -11.97 2.03 17.90
C TRP A 44 -12.88 2.32 19.10
N ARG A 45 -14.05 1.66 19.19
CA ARG A 45 -14.97 1.85 20.31
C ARG A 45 -14.33 1.46 21.64
N GLY A 46 -13.64 0.32 21.70
CA GLY A 46 -12.93 -0.11 22.90
C GLY A 46 -11.83 0.86 23.32
N ALA A 47 -10.98 1.29 22.38
CA ALA A 47 -9.90 2.23 22.65
C ALA A 47 -10.40 3.62 23.06
N SER A 48 -11.48 4.10 22.43
CA SER A 48 -12.09 5.38 22.75
C SER A 48 -12.76 5.36 24.14
N GLN A 49 -13.49 4.29 24.46
CA GLN A 49 -14.13 4.14 25.76
C GLN A 49 -13.13 4.01 26.90
N ALA A 50 -11.98 3.36 26.67
CA ALA A 50 -10.92 3.21 27.68
C ALA A 50 -10.20 4.53 28.02
N ARG A 51 -10.34 5.56 27.18
CA ARG A 51 -9.65 6.85 27.32
C ARG A 51 -10.64 8.03 27.35
N VAL A 52 -11.92 7.77 27.63
CA VAL A 52 -12.98 8.79 27.61
C VAL A 52 -12.79 9.88 28.65
N ASP A 53 -12.12 9.56 29.77
CA ASP A 53 -11.82 10.51 30.84
C ASP A 53 -10.70 11.49 30.47
N GLU A 54 -9.91 11.18 29.44
CA GLU A 54 -8.84 12.06 28.97
C GLU A 54 -9.39 13.00 27.89
N ALA A 55 -9.74 14.22 28.30
CA ALA A 55 -10.46 15.20 27.49
C ALA A 55 -9.78 15.52 26.13
N ASP A 56 -8.46 15.40 26.08
CA ASP A 56 -7.67 15.75 24.90
C ASP A 56 -7.42 14.55 23.97
N TRP A 57 -7.99 13.37 24.23
CA TRP A 57 -7.72 12.19 23.40
C TRP A 57 -8.81 11.95 22.35
N LYS A 58 -8.37 11.64 21.14
CA LYS A 58 -9.26 11.28 20.04
C LYS A 58 -8.72 10.10 19.25
N TYR A 59 -9.61 9.15 18.95
CA TYR A 59 -9.34 8.03 18.06
C TYR A 59 -10.10 8.18 16.75
N VAL A 60 -9.46 7.79 15.66
CA VAL A 60 -10.00 7.87 14.30
C VAL A 60 -9.82 6.54 13.57
N VAL A 61 -10.73 6.26 12.64
CA VAL A 61 -10.64 5.12 11.72
C VAL A 61 -10.32 5.64 10.33
N VAL A 62 -9.17 5.26 9.78
CA VAL A 62 -8.71 5.67 8.46
C VAL A 62 -8.78 4.54 7.46
N HIS A 63 -9.35 4.85 6.31
CA HIS A 63 -9.53 3.94 5.18
C HIS A 63 -8.30 3.97 4.27
N ILE A 64 -7.27 3.20 4.59
CA ILE A 64 -5.98 3.24 3.88
C ILE A 64 -6.13 2.80 2.41
N HIS A 65 -7.13 1.98 2.10
CA HIS A 65 -7.38 1.50 0.74
C HIS A 65 -7.64 2.63 -0.29
N ARG A 66 -8.05 3.83 0.15
CA ARG A 66 -8.21 4.99 -0.74
C ARG A 66 -6.90 5.72 -1.05
N LEU A 67 -5.87 5.52 -0.21
CA LEU A 67 -4.55 6.16 -0.33
C LEU A 67 -3.56 5.29 -1.11
N LEU A 68 -3.74 3.97 -1.12
CA LEU A 68 -2.81 3.02 -1.77
C LEU A 68 -3.03 2.87 -3.28
N GLU A 69 -4.17 3.28 -3.85
CA GLU A 69 -4.30 3.31 -5.30
C GLU A 69 -3.72 4.62 -5.81
N PRO A 70 -2.49 4.64 -6.40
CA PRO A 70 -2.08 5.79 -7.17
C PRO A 70 -3.11 5.96 -8.29
N THR A 71 -3.70 7.15 -8.35
CA THR A 71 -4.57 7.56 -9.46
C THR A 71 -3.89 7.15 -10.77
N PRO A 72 -4.61 6.56 -11.76
CA PRO A 72 -4.01 6.20 -13.05
C PRO A 72 -3.25 7.36 -13.70
N LEU A 73 -3.65 8.60 -13.40
CA LEU A 73 -2.98 9.83 -13.81
C LEU A 73 -1.54 9.96 -13.30
N GLN A 74 -1.23 9.48 -12.10
CA GLN A 74 0.11 9.57 -11.51
C GLN A 74 1.09 8.59 -12.17
N ARG A 75 0.60 7.49 -12.78
CA ARG A 75 1.39 6.61 -13.62
C ARG A 75 1.76 7.25 -14.98
N MET A 76 0.99 8.23 -15.42
CA MET A 76 1.20 8.95 -16.68
C MET A 76 2.15 10.15 -16.54
N LEU A 77 2.29 10.71 -15.33
CA LEU A 77 3.10 11.91 -15.05
C LEU A 77 4.54 11.63 -14.54
N GLU A 78 4.94 10.37 -14.37
CA GLU A 78 6.32 10.02 -13.98
C GLU A 78 7.02 9.18 -15.08
N PRO A 79 7.44 9.80 -16.20
CA PRO A 79 8.19 9.11 -17.25
C PRO A 79 9.68 8.89 -16.95
N ASP A 80 10.24 9.40 -15.84
CA ASP A 80 11.71 9.40 -15.70
C ASP A 80 12.26 9.26 -14.26
N ARG A 81 12.23 8.02 -13.74
CA ARG A 81 13.20 7.57 -12.74
C ARG A 81 13.95 6.32 -13.19
N ARG A 82 14.31 6.28 -14.49
CA ARG A 82 15.20 5.25 -15.06
C ARG A 82 16.67 5.66 -15.07
N ASP A 83 17.04 6.77 -14.43
CA ASP A 83 18.39 7.33 -14.52
C ASP A 83 19.33 7.11 -13.31
N GLN A 84 19.04 6.19 -12.39
CA GLN A 84 20.09 5.75 -11.44
C GLN A 84 20.13 4.22 -11.26
N ALA A 85 20.52 3.52 -12.33
CA ALA A 85 21.67 2.60 -12.32
C ALA A 85 21.64 1.67 -13.55
N THR A 86 22.49 1.92 -14.54
CA THR A 86 23.21 0.86 -15.28
C THR A 86 24.42 1.50 -15.96
N PRO A 87 25.62 0.88 -15.96
CA PRO A 87 25.91 -0.23 -16.89
C PRO A 87 27.01 -1.22 -16.36
N PRO A 88 27.53 -2.22 -17.12
CA PRO A 88 27.08 -2.77 -18.39
C PRO A 88 26.70 -4.27 -18.32
N THR A 89 25.94 -4.68 -19.33
CA THR A 89 25.58 -6.06 -19.66
C THR A 89 26.82 -6.90 -20.03
N LYS A 90 26.98 -8.09 -19.41
CA LYS A 90 27.75 -9.20 -20.00
C LYS A 90 26.75 -10.21 -20.60
N PRO A 91 26.92 -10.66 -21.85
CA PRO A 91 25.89 -11.44 -22.53
C PRO A 91 25.81 -12.85 -21.94
N LYS A 92 24.64 -13.24 -21.44
CA LYS A 92 24.32 -14.66 -21.21
C LYS A 92 23.97 -15.30 -22.55
N ALA A 93 24.90 -16.06 -23.11
CA ALA A 93 24.67 -16.94 -24.24
C ALA A 93 23.50 -17.89 -23.94
N LYS A 94 22.48 -17.91 -24.82
CA LYS A 94 21.44 -18.95 -24.82
C LYS A 94 21.82 -20.06 -25.81
N PRO A 95 21.48 -21.33 -25.51
CA PRO A 95 21.87 -22.48 -26.30
C PRO A 95 21.10 -22.54 -27.62
N LYS A 96 21.80 -22.86 -28.73
CA LYS A 96 21.18 -23.11 -30.03
C LYS A 96 20.46 -24.45 -30.01
N THR A 97 19.12 -24.41 -29.95
CA THR A 97 18.24 -25.57 -30.12
C THR A 97 18.21 -25.99 -31.60
N LYS A 98 18.46 -27.29 -31.84
CA LYS A 98 18.32 -27.96 -33.15
C LYS A 98 16.91 -27.73 -33.72
N LYS A 99 16.81 -27.24 -34.97
CA LYS A 99 15.60 -27.34 -35.78
C LYS A 99 15.91 -28.10 -37.07
N LYS A 100 15.35 -29.30 -37.16
CA LYS A 100 15.30 -30.18 -38.34
C LYS A 100 14.75 -29.40 -39.54
N ALA A 101 15.50 -29.41 -40.65
CA ALA A 101 14.98 -29.11 -41.97
C ALA A 101 14.70 -30.43 -42.69
N LYS A 102 13.41 -30.75 -42.86
CA LYS A 102 12.90 -31.79 -43.74
C LYS A 102 12.18 -31.11 -44.90
N LYS A 103 12.74 -31.15 -46.11
CA LYS A 103 12.07 -31.08 -47.43
C LYS A 103 13.16 -31.17 -48.51
N ARG A 104 13.26 -32.32 -49.19
CA ARG A 104 12.63 -32.69 -50.49
C ARG A 104 13.46 -32.21 -51.69
N SER A 105 13.49 -33.06 -52.72
CA SER A 105 14.10 -32.88 -54.07
C SER A 105 15.50 -33.52 -54.16
N SER A 106 15.89 -34.33 -55.14
CA SER A 106 15.27 -34.85 -56.37
C SER A 106 16.29 -35.81 -57.00
N ARG A 107 15.81 -36.89 -57.64
CA ARG A 107 16.38 -37.60 -58.80
C ARG A 107 17.90 -37.46 -59.07
N ARG A 108 18.65 -38.54 -58.84
CA ARG A 108 19.23 -39.40 -59.89
C ARG A 108 19.87 -40.62 -59.27
#